data_AF-A0A3A9IHD5-F1
#
_entry.id   AF-A0A3A9IHD5-F1
#
_cell.length_a   1.000
_cell.length_b   1.000
_cell.length_c   1.000
_cell.angle_alpha   90.00
_cell.angle_beta   90.00
_cell.angle_gamma   90.00
#
_symmetry.space_group_name_H-M   'P 1'
#
loop_
_entity.id
_entity.type
_entity.pdbx_description
1 polymer ?
#
loop_
_entity_poly.entity_id
_entity_poly.type
_entity_poly.pdbx_seq_one_letter_code
_entity_poly.pdbx_strand_id
1 'polypeptide(L)'
;MDTLCSAFGKLVSGNMAAVSVIRYPANYHPGGTTNTVNRMTAPLLILCLMAIPAFAASTFSFERYDVKSNQLYMHLVSPTTQGDVLLQVGEKMLPLKNAKLEGLFMLNVQVPCEQLTAGTTLYWATGRSLLHAPIPPQNCQLPREVTPVTVFDKQGECWLDIGDNTLWRAATEVSKLNKATVYQNMYALFLANRTAFSGEDINRLKSPLLRCPPDQLIEQIPPQDAHRLFKEMLEFKKQS
;
A
#
# COMPACT_ATOMS: atom_id res chain seq x y z
N MET A 1 10.46 -15.35 48.18
CA MET A 1 9.68 -15.53 46.94
C MET A 1 9.10 -14.19 46.57
N ASP A 2 9.94 -13.18 46.32
CA ASP A 2 10.92 -13.01 45.22
C ASP A 2 10.23 -12.28 44.06
N THR A 3 10.73 -11.23 43.40
CA THR A 3 11.96 -10.42 43.51
C THR A 3 11.83 -9.25 42.51
N LEU A 4 12.06 -8.01 42.98
CA LEU A 4 12.74 -6.84 42.39
C LEU A 4 12.33 -6.27 41.01
N CYS A 5 11.92 -4.98 40.94
CA CYS A 5 12.71 -3.70 40.93
C CYS A 5 13.39 -3.42 39.58
N SER A 6 13.09 -2.35 38.84
CA SER A 6 13.11 -0.90 39.12
C SER A 6 14.52 -0.27 39.18
N ALA A 7 14.76 0.64 38.23
CA ALA A 7 15.11 2.06 38.46
C ALA A 7 16.48 2.61 38.01
N PHE A 8 16.42 3.90 37.62
CA PHE A 8 17.43 4.98 37.58
C PHE A 8 18.59 4.87 36.57
N GLY A 9 19.12 5.96 35.99
CA GLY A 9 18.95 7.40 36.19
C GLY A 9 19.88 8.20 35.26
N LYS A 10 19.62 9.51 35.15
CA LYS A 10 20.26 10.54 34.31
C LYS A 10 21.72 10.91 34.69
N LEU A 11 22.44 11.50 33.72
CA LEU A 11 23.14 12.82 33.71
C LEU A 11 24.58 12.83 33.12
N VAL A 12 24.75 13.71 32.11
CA VAL A 12 25.80 14.77 31.95
C VAL A 12 27.12 14.52 31.19
N SER A 13 27.38 15.50 30.29
CA SER A 13 28.68 15.99 29.75
C SER A 13 29.46 15.03 28.84
N GLY A 14 30.10 15.41 27.74
CA GLY A 14 30.54 16.69 27.17
C GLY A 14 31.82 16.41 26.35
N ASN A 15 32.10 17.27 25.35
CA ASN A 15 33.35 17.46 24.59
C ASN A 15 33.78 16.53 23.44
N MET A 16 33.76 17.16 22.25
CA MET A 16 34.89 17.43 21.33
C MET A 16 35.86 16.31 20.92
N ALA A 17 35.85 16.09 19.59
CA ALA A 17 36.96 15.85 18.65
C ALA A 17 38.34 15.42 19.20
N ALA A 18 38.86 14.32 18.65
CA ALA A 18 40.30 14.12 18.52
C ALA A 18 40.66 13.34 17.25
N VAL A 19 41.51 14.00 16.46
CA VAL A 19 42.26 13.52 15.30
C VAL A 19 43.15 12.35 15.70
N SER A 20 43.09 11.23 14.97
CA SER A 20 44.02 10.11 15.18
C SER A 20 45.23 10.26 14.25
N VAL A 21 46.36 10.58 14.85
CA VAL A 21 47.71 10.54 14.29
C VAL A 21 48.24 9.13 14.49
N ILE A 22 48.53 8.39 13.40
CA ILE A 22 49.18 7.08 13.50
C ILE A 22 50.68 7.24 13.25
N ARG A 23 51.46 7.05 14.33
CA ARG A 23 52.91 6.83 14.31
C ARG A 23 53.19 5.36 13.96
N TYR A 24 54.13 5.12 13.06
CA TYR A 24 54.73 3.80 12.83
C TYR A 24 56.01 3.65 13.66
N PRO A 25 56.28 2.49 14.30
CA PRO A 25 57.59 2.17 14.84
C PRO A 25 58.48 1.48 13.80
N ALA A 26 59.78 1.66 13.99
CA ALA A 26 60.87 1.30 13.08
C ALA A 26 61.56 -0.03 13.41
N ASN A 27 62.31 -0.49 12.40
CA ASN A 27 63.52 -1.34 12.42
C ASN A 27 63.39 -2.86 12.58
N TYR A 28 63.84 -3.61 11.55
CA TYR A 28 65.12 -4.34 11.62
C TYR A 28 65.60 -4.81 10.22
N HIS A 29 66.91 -4.67 9.98
CA HIS A 29 67.73 -5.15 8.84
C HIS A 29 68.38 -6.51 9.22
N PRO A 30 69.03 -7.33 8.35
CA PRO A 30 70.06 -6.87 7.39
C PRO A 30 70.25 -7.69 6.08
N GLY A 31 71.07 -7.12 5.18
CA GLY A 31 72.02 -7.89 4.37
C GLY A 31 71.80 -7.90 2.85
N GLY A 32 72.85 -7.53 2.10
CA GLY A 32 73.08 -8.04 0.73
C GLY A 32 73.19 -6.99 -0.38
N THR A 33 74.41 -6.77 -0.85
CA THR A 33 74.83 -5.80 -1.87
C THR A 33 74.63 -6.24 -3.32
N THR A 34 74.62 -5.23 -4.20
CA THR A 34 75.04 -5.17 -5.62
C THR A 34 74.07 -5.57 -6.76
N ASN A 35 73.50 -4.50 -7.35
CA ASN A 35 73.34 -4.18 -8.78
C ASN A 35 72.96 -5.30 -9.77
N THR A 36 71.75 -5.20 -10.33
CA THR A 36 71.47 -5.49 -11.75
C THR A 36 70.08 -4.97 -12.16
N VAL A 37 70.09 -4.04 -13.11
CA VAL A 37 69.18 -3.85 -14.25
C VAL A 37 67.87 -4.68 -14.27
N ASN A 38 66.69 -4.01 -14.16
CA ASN A 38 65.64 -4.03 -15.20
C ASN A 38 64.27 -3.48 -14.72
N ARG A 39 63.67 -2.66 -15.60
CA ARG A 39 62.24 -2.51 -15.90
C ARG A 39 61.29 -2.12 -14.76
N MET A 40 60.96 -0.82 -14.77
CA MET A 40 59.75 -0.27 -14.17
C MET A 40 58.50 -0.88 -14.81
N THR A 41 57.68 -1.57 -14.02
CA THR A 41 56.24 -1.73 -14.24
C THR A 41 55.54 -1.32 -12.95
N ALA A 42 54.98 -0.11 -12.93
CA ALA A 42 54.13 0.37 -11.85
C ALA A 42 52.69 -0.10 -12.10
N PRO A 43 51.99 -0.71 -11.12
CA PRO A 43 50.58 -1.01 -11.25
C PRO A 43 49.78 0.27 -10.95
N LEU A 44 49.04 0.75 -11.96
CA LEU A 44 48.11 1.87 -11.84
C LEU A 44 46.89 1.40 -11.03
N LEU A 45 46.84 1.74 -9.74
CA LEU A 45 45.72 1.42 -8.85
C LEU A 45 44.60 2.45 -9.08
N ILE A 46 43.65 2.10 -9.95
CA ILE A 46 42.46 2.91 -10.25
C ILE A 46 41.53 2.86 -9.03
N LEU A 47 41.53 3.94 -8.25
CA LEU A 47 40.59 4.16 -7.15
C LEU A 47 39.23 4.51 -7.77
N CYS A 48 38.34 3.52 -7.87
CA CYS A 48 36.97 3.70 -8.33
C CYS A 48 36.17 4.44 -7.23
N LEU A 49 36.08 5.76 -7.34
CA LEU A 49 35.17 6.58 -6.55
C LEU A 49 33.74 6.19 -6.92
N MET A 50 33.15 5.27 -6.14
CA MET A 50 31.74 4.96 -6.21
C MET A 50 30.97 6.19 -5.73
N ALA A 51 30.54 7.03 -6.67
CA ALA A 51 29.54 8.05 -6.43
C ALA A 51 28.23 7.33 -6.09
N ILE A 52 27.91 7.22 -4.81
CA ILE A 52 26.59 6.80 -4.36
C ILE A 52 25.64 7.92 -4.81
N PRO A 53 24.63 7.65 -5.65
CA PRO A 53 23.62 8.65 -5.94
C PRO A 53 22.91 8.96 -4.63
N ALA A 54 23.14 10.17 -4.11
CA ALA A 54 22.32 10.72 -3.06
C ALA A 54 20.92 10.89 -3.66
N PHE A 55 20.04 9.92 -3.44
CA PHE A 55 18.62 10.09 -3.67
C PHE A 55 18.17 11.22 -2.74
N ALA A 56 17.98 12.42 -3.29
CA ALA A 56 17.36 13.51 -2.57
C ALA A 56 15.95 13.03 -2.18
N ALA A 57 15.72 12.81 -0.88
CA ALA A 57 14.39 12.51 -0.38
C ALA A 57 13.48 13.67 -0.77
N SER A 58 12.46 13.41 -1.59
CA SER A 58 11.54 14.45 -2.06
C SER A 58 10.84 15.07 -0.85
N THR A 59 11.10 16.35 -0.59
CA THR A 59 10.56 17.07 0.58
C THR A 59 9.07 17.37 0.44
N PHE A 60 8.49 17.05 -0.72
CA PHE A 60 7.09 17.19 -1.05
C PHE A 60 6.70 16.07 -2.00
N SER A 61 5.65 15.31 -1.69
CA SER A 61 5.24 14.15 -2.49
C SER A 61 3.74 13.91 -2.44
N PHE A 62 3.19 13.34 -3.51
CA PHE A 62 1.82 12.86 -3.53
C PHE A 62 1.62 11.70 -2.55
N GLU A 63 0.54 11.74 -1.76
CA GLU A 63 0.14 10.62 -0.91
C GLU A 63 -1.10 9.93 -1.47
N ARG A 64 -2.20 10.67 -1.60
CA ARG A 64 -3.48 10.11 -2.09
C ARG A 64 -4.44 11.19 -2.57
N TYR A 65 -5.45 10.77 -3.31
CA TYR A 65 -6.58 11.59 -3.72
C TYR A 65 -7.89 10.87 -3.36
N ASP A 66 -8.83 11.59 -2.73
CA ASP A 66 -10.17 11.10 -2.46
C ASP A 66 -11.17 11.72 -3.45
N VAL A 67 -11.59 10.90 -4.42
CA VAL A 67 -12.54 11.28 -5.47
C VAL A 67 -13.91 11.67 -4.89
N LYS A 68 -14.33 11.10 -3.75
CA LYS A 68 -15.65 11.39 -3.16
C LYS A 68 -15.75 12.80 -2.61
N SER A 69 -14.67 13.29 -2.02
CA SER A 69 -14.60 14.61 -1.38
C SER A 69 -13.83 15.66 -2.19
N ASN A 70 -13.24 15.25 -3.32
CA ASN A 70 -12.31 16.04 -4.13
C ASN A 70 -11.10 16.54 -3.32
N GLN A 71 -10.59 15.72 -2.41
CA GLN A 71 -9.49 16.10 -1.52
C GLN A 71 -8.17 15.47 -1.96
N LEU A 72 -7.16 16.32 -2.14
CA LEU A 72 -5.80 15.94 -2.46
C LEU A 72 -4.93 16.02 -1.20
N TYR A 73 -4.18 14.95 -0.95
CA TYR A 73 -3.28 14.82 0.19
C TYR A 73 -1.85 14.69 -0.29
N MET A 74 -1.00 15.58 0.23
CA MET A 74 0.42 15.65 -0.09
C MET A 74 1.23 15.59 1.19
N HIS A 75 2.31 14.84 1.17
CA HIS A 75 3.25 14.75 2.28
C HIS A 75 4.34 15.81 2.16
N LEU A 76 4.68 16.44 3.28
CA LEU A 76 5.71 17.45 3.46
C LEU A 76 6.76 16.91 4.43
N VAL A 77 8.03 16.87 4.04
CA VAL A 77 9.11 16.39 4.93
C VAL A 77 9.57 17.49 5.91
N SER A 78 9.41 18.77 5.55
CA SER A 78 9.70 19.90 6.43
C SER A 78 8.41 20.56 6.93
N PRO A 79 8.27 20.78 8.24
CA PRO A 79 7.09 21.45 8.79
C PRO A 79 7.16 22.94 8.44
N THR A 80 6.28 23.40 7.55
CA THR A 80 6.10 24.82 7.24
C THR A 80 4.64 25.17 7.46
N THR A 81 4.33 26.20 8.25
CA THR A 81 2.95 26.56 8.57
C THR A 81 2.30 27.52 7.57
N GLN A 82 3.04 27.99 6.58
CA GLN A 82 2.61 29.00 5.62
C GLN A 82 3.13 28.69 4.22
N GLY A 83 2.28 28.89 3.22
CA GLY A 83 2.61 28.80 1.82
C GLY A 83 1.37 28.86 0.94
N ASP A 84 1.57 29.27 -0.31
CA ASP A 84 0.53 29.24 -1.32
C ASP A 84 0.62 27.92 -2.08
N VAL A 85 -0.53 27.24 -2.26
CA VAL A 85 -0.62 26.06 -3.12
C VAL A 85 -1.00 26.50 -4.53
N LEU A 86 -0.24 26.05 -5.52
CA LEU A 86 -0.53 26.30 -6.93
C LEU A 86 -0.66 24.95 -7.65
N LEU A 87 -1.68 24.81 -8.50
CA LEU A 87 -1.87 23.66 -9.37
C LEU A 87 -1.52 24.03 -10.80
N GLN A 88 -0.71 23.22 -11.47
CA GLN A 88 -0.50 23.38 -12.90
C GLN A 88 -1.74 22.87 -13.67
N VAL A 89 -2.27 23.68 -14.59
CA VAL A 89 -3.34 23.26 -15.50
C VAL A 89 -2.98 23.79 -16.90
N GLY A 90 -2.48 22.90 -17.75
CA GLY A 90 -1.81 23.27 -18.99
C GLY A 90 -0.58 24.15 -18.71
N GLU A 91 -0.52 25.31 -19.37
CA GLU A 91 0.56 26.31 -19.21
C GLU A 91 0.32 27.30 -18.05
N LYS A 92 -0.78 27.14 -17.29
CA LYS A 92 -1.16 28.08 -16.22
C LYS A 92 -0.94 27.49 -14.85
N MET A 93 -0.58 28.37 -13.91
CA MET A 93 -0.49 28.08 -12.48
C MET A 93 -1.72 28.65 -11.79
N LEU A 94 -2.60 27.78 -11.30
CA LEU A 94 -3.84 28.16 -10.62
C LEU A 94 -3.65 28.12 -9.11
N PRO A 95 -3.83 29.26 -8.40
CA PRO A 95 -3.78 29.25 -6.94
C PRO A 95 -4.99 28.49 -6.36
N LEU A 96 -4.71 27.52 -5.51
CA LEU A 96 -5.73 26.77 -4.79
C LEU A 96 -6.03 27.43 -3.46
N LYS A 97 -7.31 27.63 -3.18
CA LYS A 97 -7.79 28.21 -1.92
C LYS A 97 -8.05 27.10 -0.90
N ASN A 98 -8.06 27.47 0.38
CA ASN A 98 -8.42 26.58 1.49
C ASN A 98 -7.50 25.36 1.69
N ALA A 99 -6.25 25.44 1.25
CA ALA A 99 -5.25 24.48 1.63
C ALA A 99 -5.03 24.52 3.15
N LYS A 100 -4.93 23.35 3.77
CA LYS A 100 -4.78 23.19 5.21
C LYS A 100 -3.68 22.19 5.49
N LEU A 101 -3.02 22.38 6.63
CA LEU A 101 -2.14 21.36 7.19
C LEU A 101 -2.95 20.50 8.16
N GLU A 102 -2.95 19.20 7.93
CA GLU A 102 -3.44 18.20 8.85
C GLU A 102 -2.23 17.69 9.66
N GLY A 103 -2.10 18.16 10.91
CA GLY A 103 -0.87 17.97 11.68
C GLY A 103 0.29 18.82 11.14
N LEU A 104 1.51 18.25 11.09
CA LEU A 104 2.73 18.97 10.73
C LEU A 104 3.26 18.69 9.32
N PHE A 105 2.80 17.59 8.71
CA PHE A 105 3.43 17.02 7.50
C PHE A 105 2.43 16.71 6.38
N MET A 106 1.12 16.90 6.59
CA MET A 106 0.12 16.63 5.57
C MET A 106 -0.53 17.91 5.08
N LEU A 107 -0.31 18.22 3.82
CA LEU A 107 -1.05 19.25 3.11
C LEU A 107 -2.31 18.63 2.50
N ASN A 108 -3.46 19.20 2.83
CA ASN A 108 -4.76 18.82 2.32
C ASN A 108 -5.36 20.01 1.57
N VAL A 109 -5.78 19.81 0.32
CA VAL A 109 -6.39 20.86 -0.50
C VAL A 109 -7.45 20.28 -1.42
N GLN A 110 -8.53 21.04 -1.62
CA GLN A 110 -9.61 20.62 -2.51
C GLN A 110 -9.24 20.90 -3.97
N VAL A 111 -9.31 19.88 -4.82
CA VAL A 111 -9.02 19.97 -6.25
C VAL A 111 -10.07 19.19 -7.03
N PRO A 112 -10.80 19.79 -7.98
CA PRO A 112 -11.74 19.06 -8.82
C PRO A 112 -11.03 17.95 -9.61
N CYS A 113 -11.59 16.73 -9.60
CA CYS A 113 -10.94 15.56 -10.19
C CYS A 113 -10.64 15.73 -11.68
N GLU A 114 -11.47 16.47 -12.41
CA GLU A 114 -11.32 16.72 -13.84
C GLU A 114 -9.96 17.33 -14.18
N GLN A 115 -9.39 18.11 -13.25
CA GLN A 115 -8.08 18.75 -13.37
C GLN A 115 -6.91 17.78 -13.16
N LEU A 116 -7.18 16.58 -12.64
CA LEU A 116 -6.18 15.56 -12.31
C LEU A 116 -6.23 14.34 -13.26
N THR A 117 -7.17 14.31 -14.21
CA THR A 117 -7.38 13.16 -15.11
C THR A 117 -6.15 12.78 -15.94
N ALA A 118 -5.35 13.76 -16.37
CA ALA A 118 -4.11 13.55 -17.12
C ALA A 118 -2.85 13.47 -16.24
N GLY A 119 -3.01 13.62 -14.92
CA GLY A 119 -1.91 13.94 -14.02
C GLY A 119 -1.47 15.38 -14.16
N THR A 120 -0.81 15.91 -13.13
CA THR A 120 -0.32 17.30 -13.13
C THR A 120 0.75 17.50 -12.05
N THR A 121 1.25 18.72 -11.88
CA THR A 121 2.19 19.09 -10.83
C THR A 121 1.52 20.02 -9.84
N LEU A 122 1.66 19.72 -8.54
CA LEU A 122 1.34 20.65 -7.47
C LEU A 122 2.59 21.37 -7.03
N TYR A 123 2.44 22.64 -6.71
CA TYR A 123 3.51 23.49 -6.19
C TYR A 123 3.12 24.06 -4.83
N TRP A 124 4.10 24.15 -3.94
CA TRP A 124 3.99 24.73 -2.61
C TRP A 124 5.03 25.86 -2.48
N ALA A 125 4.54 27.09 -2.47
CA ALA A 125 5.37 28.29 -2.41
C ALA A 125 5.43 28.83 -0.98
N THR A 126 6.56 28.65 -0.29
CA THR A 126 6.76 29.07 1.12
C THR A 126 7.41 30.46 1.26
N GLY A 127 7.51 31.21 0.16
CA GLY A 127 8.27 32.46 0.06
C GLY A 127 9.79 32.29 0.06
N ARG A 128 10.33 31.17 0.59
CA ARG A 128 11.77 30.83 0.57
C ARG A 128 12.10 29.72 -0.42
N SER A 129 11.15 28.82 -0.65
CA SER A 129 11.28 27.71 -1.58
C SER A 129 9.99 27.51 -2.35
N LEU A 130 10.14 26.99 -3.57
CA LEU A 130 9.05 26.48 -4.38
C LEU A 130 9.23 24.97 -4.48
N LEU A 131 8.53 24.24 -3.61
CA LEU A 131 8.51 22.78 -3.68
C LEU A 131 7.50 22.36 -4.75
N HIS A 132 7.74 21.25 -5.42
CA HIS A 132 6.81 20.72 -6.40
C HIS A 132 6.82 19.20 -6.39
N ALA A 133 5.68 18.61 -6.72
CA ALA A 133 5.51 17.17 -6.76
C ALA A 133 4.52 16.80 -7.87
N PRO A 134 4.83 15.76 -8.67
CA PRO A 134 3.87 15.23 -9.62
C PRO A 134 2.71 14.53 -8.88
N ILE A 135 1.50 14.79 -9.35
CA ILE A 135 0.28 14.06 -9.04
C ILE A 135 0.01 13.12 -10.21
N PRO A 136 -0.07 11.80 -9.98
CA PRO A 136 -0.38 10.86 -11.06
C PRO A 136 -1.80 11.07 -11.59
N PRO A 137 -2.11 10.61 -12.81
CA PRO A 137 -3.48 10.60 -13.35
C PRO A 137 -4.49 9.99 -12.39
N GLN A 138 -5.63 10.65 -12.19
CA GLN A 138 -6.70 10.19 -11.31
C GLN A 138 -7.88 9.63 -12.10
N ASN A 139 -8.46 8.53 -11.60
CA ASN A 139 -9.74 8.03 -12.11
C ASN A 139 -10.89 8.73 -11.38
N CYS A 140 -11.63 9.58 -12.09
CA CYS A 140 -12.73 10.36 -11.53
C CYS A 140 -14.06 9.59 -11.42
N GLN A 141 -14.05 8.29 -11.71
CA GLN A 141 -15.20 7.45 -11.42
C GLN A 141 -15.33 7.27 -9.92
N LEU A 142 -16.44 7.78 -9.36
CA LEU A 142 -16.80 7.50 -7.99
C LEU A 142 -16.86 5.96 -7.81
N PRO A 143 -16.18 5.41 -6.78
CA PRO A 143 -16.30 3.99 -6.49
C PRO A 143 -17.79 3.65 -6.35
N ARG A 144 -18.26 2.65 -7.11
CA ARG A 144 -19.64 2.19 -7.04
C ARG A 144 -19.96 1.87 -5.59
N GLU A 145 -21.05 2.43 -5.06
CA GLU A 145 -21.53 2.06 -3.73
C GLU A 145 -21.94 0.59 -3.78
N VAL A 146 -21.15 -0.24 -3.11
CA VAL A 146 -21.44 -1.67 -2.97
C VAL A 146 -22.44 -1.78 -1.82
N THR A 147 -23.69 -2.10 -2.11
CA THR A 147 -24.68 -2.44 -1.09
C THR A 147 -24.10 -3.52 -0.18
N PRO A 148 -24.13 -3.40 1.16
CA PRO A 148 -23.64 -4.47 2.01
C PRO A 148 -24.51 -5.71 1.81
N VAL A 149 -23.90 -6.89 1.86
CA VAL A 149 -24.66 -8.14 1.99
C VAL A 149 -25.21 -8.18 3.40
N THR A 150 -26.51 -8.42 3.54
CA THR A 150 -27.19 -8.46 4.84
C THR A 150 -27.69 -9.86 5.12
N VAL A 151 -27.48 -10.32 6.36
CA VAL A 151 -27.96 -11.61 6.86
C VAL A 151 -29.04 -11.31 7.88
N PHE A 152 -30.22 -11.91 7.75
CA PHE A 152 -31.35 -11.63 8.62
C PHE A 152 -32.22 -12.87 8.83
N ASP A 153 -32.96 -12.88 9.94
CA ASP A 153 -33.99 -13.89 10.20
C ASP A 153 -35.32 -13.44 9.58
N LYS A 154 -36.00 -14.38 8.92
CA LYS A 154 -37.38 -14.20 8.47
C LYS A 154 -38.16 -15.47 8.79
N GLN A 155 -39.09 -15.37 9.74
CA GLN A 155 -39.95 -16.46 10.17
C GLN A 155 -39.17 -17.67 10.72
N GLY A 156 -38.04 -17.43 11.40
CA GLY A 156 -37.19 -18.49 11.94
C GLY A 156 -36.29 -19.16 10.90
N GLU A 157 -36.29 -18.67 9.66
CA GLU A 157 -35.34 -19.08 8.62
C GLU A 157 -34.28 -17.98 8.44
N CYS A 158 -33.02 -18.38 8.26
CA CYS A 158 -31.93 -17.47 7.92
C CYS A 158 -31.97 -17.13 6.43
N TRP A 159 -31.94 -15.84 6.12
CA TRP A 159 -31.91 -15.28 4.78
C TRP A 159 -30.73 -14.33 4.60
N LEU A 160 -30.33 -14.19 3.34
CA LEU A 160 -29.24 -13.38 2.87
C LEU A 160 -29.75 -12.49 1.72
N ASP A 161 -29.71 -11.18 1.87
CA ASP A 161 -29.89 -10.24 0.75
C ASP A 161 -28.51 -9.73 0.31
N ILE A 162 -28.14 -10.09 -0.90
CA ILE A 162 -26.84 -9.76 -1.48
C ILE A 162 -26.91 -8.50 -2.35
N GLY A 163 -28.09 -7.94 -2.66
CA GLY A 163 -28.26 -6.85 -3.62
C GLY A 163 -27.54 -7.12 -4.95
N ASP A 164 -26.70 -6.18 -5.38
CA ASP A 164 -25.91 -6.26 -6.62
C ASP A 164 -24.55 -6.99 -6.45
N ASN A 165 -24.32 -7.65 -5.31
CA ASN A 165 -23.06 -8.32 -5.04
C ASN A 165 -22.91 -9.65 -5.78
N THR A 166 -21.66 -10.10 -5.85
CA THR A 166 -21.32 -11.44 -6.36
C THR A 166 -21.61 -12.51 -5.32
N LEU A 167 -21.83 -13.75 -5.80
CA LEU A 167 -21.91 -14.93 -4.94
C LEU A 167 -20.66 -15.09 -4.05
N TRP A 168 -19.49 -14.69 -4.55
CA TRP A 168 -18.25 -14.69 -3.77
C TRP A 168 -18.35 -13.80 -2.53
N ARG A 169 -18.86 -12.58 -2.70
CA ARG A 169 -19.01 -11.62 -1.60
C ARG A 169 -20.06 -12.10 -0.60
N ALA A 170 -21.15 -12.68 -1.09
CA ALA A 170 -22.15 -13.37 -0.27
C ALA A 170 -21.52 -14.48 0.60
N ALA A 171 -20.78 -15.39 -0.02
CA ALA A 171 -20.09 -16.48 0.69
C ALA A 171 -19.01 -15.98 1.65
N THR A 172 -18.35 -14.86 1.34
CA THR A 172 -17.39 -14.22 2.24
C THR A 172 -18.07 -13.74 3.51
N GLU A 173 -19.23 -13.11 3.42
CA GLU A 173 -19.98 -12.69 4.61
C GLU A 173 -20.51 -13.90 5.41
N VAL A 174 -21.04 -14.92 4.74
CA VAL A 174 -21.49 -16.15 5.41
C VAL A 174 -20.33 -16.87 6.11
N SER A 175 -19.12 -16.85 5.53
CA SER A 175 -17.92 -17.44 6.14
C SER A 175 -17.44 -16.73 7.41
N LYS A 176 -17.96 -15.54 7.72
CA LYS A 176 -17.72 -14.88 9.01
C LYS A 176 -18.66 -15.40 10.10
N LEU A 177 -19.81 -15.94 9.70
CA LEU A 177 -20.84 -16.47 10.60
C LEU A 177 -20.62 -17.95 10.92
N ASN A 178 -20.02 -18.70 9.99
CA ASN A 178 -19.63 -20.09 10.19
C ASN A 178 -18.12 -20.27 10.08
N LYS A 179 -17.60 -21.46 10.38
CA LYS A 179 -16.16 -21.76 10.32
C LYS A 179 -15.73 -22.37 8.97
N ALA A 180 -16.57 -22.30 7.94
CA ALA A 180 -16.31 -22.92 6.66
C ALA A 180 -15.62 -21.96 5.67
N THR A 181 -14.94 -22.53 4.69
CA THR A 181 -14.24 -21.75 3.67
C THR A 181 -15.21 -21.00 2.76
N VAL A 182 -14.73 -19.93 2.10
CA VAL A 182 -15.51 -19.20 1.10
C VAL A 182 -16.00 -20.13 -0.01
N TYR A 183 -15.17 -21.07 -0.48
CA TYR A 183 -15.55 -22.04 -1.52
C TYR A 183 -16.66 -22.99 -1.06
N GLN A 184 -16.58 -23.52 0.17
CA GLN A 184 -17.66 -24.33 0.74
C GLN A 184 -18.95 -23.53 0.83
N ASN A 185 -18.89 -22.29 1.32
CA ASN A 185 -20.06 -21.43 1.44
C ASN A 185 -20.66 -21.05 0.08
N MET A 186 -19.84 -20.78 -0.94
CA MET A 186 -20.35 -20.53 -2.29
C MET A 186 -21.10 -21.73 -2.82
N TYR A 187 -20.54 -22.94 -2.67
CA TYR A 187 -21.19 -24.16 -3.15
C TYR A 187 -22.45 -24.50 -2.34
N ALA A 188 -22.40 -24.35 -1.01
CA ALA A 188 -23.54 -24.57 -0.14
C ALA A 188 -24.69 -23.59 -0.44
N LEU A 189 -24.38 -22.30 -0.66
CA LEU A 189 -25.37 -21.30 -1.08
C LEU A 189 -26.02 -21.67 -2.41
N PHE A 190 -25.25 -22.19 -3.36
CA PHE A 190 -25.78 -22.71 -4.61
C PHE A 190 -26.71 -23.90 -4.41
N LEU A 191 -26.29 -24.90 -3.64
CA LEU A 191 -27.08 -26.10 -3.37
C LEU A 191 -28.38 -25.78 -2.63
N ALA A 192 -28.35 -24.88 -1.65
CA ALA A 192 -29.53 -24.44 -0.90
C ALA A 192 -30.50 -23.57 -1.72
N ASN A 193 -30.06 -22.99 -2.84
CA ASN A 193 -30.82 -22.00 -3.60
C ASN A 193 -30.76 -22.21 -5.12
N ARG A 194 -30.79 -23.45 -5.63
CA ARG A 194 -30.62 -23.72 -7.08
C ARG A 194 -31.53 -22.89 -7.98
N THR A 195 -32.76 -22.62 -7.56
CA THR A 195 -33.73 -21.82 -8.31
C THR A 195 -33.36 -20.34 -8.42
N ALA A 196 -32.47 -19.84 -7.55
CA ALA A 196 -31.90 -18.50 -7.61
C ALA A 196 -30.83 -18.35 -8.71
N PHE A 197 -30.46 -19.44 -9.39
CA PHE A 197 -29.45 -19.47 -10.45
C PHE A 197 -30.10 -19.84 -11.79
N SER A 198 -29.76 -19.11 -12.85
CA SER A 198 -30.33 -19.33 -14.18
C SER A 198 -29.78 -20.62 -14.77
N GLY A 199 -30.67 -21.56 -15.11
CA GLY A 199 -30.29 -22.87 -15.64
C GLY A 199 -29.48 -23.72 -14.66
N GLU A 200 -29.62 -23.47 -13.35
CA GLU A 200 -28.81 -24.12 -12.30
C GLU A 200 -27.30 -23.95 -12.50
N ASP A 201 -26.87 -22.86 -13.15
CA ASP A 201 -25.47 -22.49 -13.27
C ASP A 201 -25.07 -21.58 -12.10
N ILE A 202 -24.17 -22.05 -11.24
CA ILE A 202 -23.62 -21.33 -10.09
C ILE A 202 -23.06 -19.94 -10.42
N ASN A 203 -22.69 -19.69 -11.68
CA ASN A 203 -22.19 -18.41 -12.14
C ASN A 203 -23.30 -17.42 -12.57
N ARG A 204 -24.55 -17.85 -12.64
CA ARG A 204 -25.66 -17.09 -13.22
C ARG A 204 -26.74 -16.77 -12.18
N LEU A 205 -26.29 -16.18 -11.08
CA LEU A 205 -27.15 -15.69 -10.01
C LEU A 205 -28.14 -14.65 -10.54
N LYS A 206 -29.43 -14.85 -10.28
CA LYS A 206 -30.53 -13.97 -10.75
C LYS A 206 -31.42 -13.43 -9.63
N SER A 207 -31.39 -14.05 -8.44
CA SER A 207 -32.13 -13.57 -7.27
C SER A 207 -31.14 -13.00 -6.27
N PRO A 208 -31.36 -11.76 -5.76
CA PRO A 208 -30.52 -11.19 -4.72
C PRO A 208 -30.80 -11.81 -3.34
N LEU A 209 -31.98 -12.39 -3.17
CA LEU A 209 -32.41 -13.00 -1.93
C LEU A 209 -32.15 -14.51 -1.95
N LEU A 210 -31.36 -14.98 -1.00
CA LEU A 210 -30.93 -16.37 -0.83
C LEU A 210 -31.23 -16.86 0.59
N ARG A 211 -31.58 -18.14 0.75
CA ARG A 211 -31.59 -18.81 2.04
C ARG A 211 -30.16 -19.12 2.47
N CYS A 212 -29.88 -19.01 3.76
CA CYS A 212 -28.62 -19.47 4.30
C CYS A 212 -28.53 -21.00 4.17
N PRO A 213 -27.35 -21.55 3.83
CA PRO A 213 -27.17 -22.99 3.84
C PRO A 213 -27.25 -23.54 5.27
N PRO A 214 -27.90 -24.69 5.50
CA PRO A 214 -27.90 -25.33 6.81
C PRO A 214 -26.51 -25.88 7.13
N ASP A 215 -26.13 -25.88 8.41
CA ASP A 215 -24.79 -26.32 8.85
C ASP A 215 -24.47 -27.76 8.40
N GLN A 216 -25.46 -28.64 8.45
CA GLN A 216 -25.33 -30.03 7.98
C GLN A 216 -24.93 -30.13 6.51
N LEU A 217 -25.40 -29.22 5.65
CA LEU A 217 -25.03 -29.19 4.24
C LEU A 217 -23.58 -28.75 4.06
N ILE A 218 -23.13 -27.78 4.86
CA ILE A 218 -21.75 -27.28 4.79
C ILE A 218 -20.76 -28.35 5.24
N GLU A 219 -21.07 -29.08 6.31
CA GLU A 219 -20.24 -30.17 6.85
C GLU A 219 -20.04 -31.32 5.85
N GLN A 220 -21.04 -31.56 4.98
CA GLN A 220 -20.98 -32.58 3.93
C GLN A 220 -20.12 -32.18 2.73
N ILE A 221 -19.64 -30.93 2.66
CA ILE A 221 -18.82 -30.43 1.56
C ILE A 221 -17.36 -30.40 2.00
N PRO A 222 -16.48 -31.31 1.53
CA PRO A 222 -15.07 -31.26 1.86
C PRO A 222 -14.42 -29.97 1.32
N PRO A 223 -13.63 -29.23 2.13
CA PRO A 223 -13.03 -27.96 1.69
C PRO A 223 -12.18 -28.07 0.43
N GLN A 224 -11.43 -29.17 0.31
CA GLN A 224 -10.54 -29.43 -0.82
C GLN A 224 -11.33 -29.66 -2.12
N ASP A 225 -12.45 -30.37 -2.03
CA ASP A 225 -13.31 -30.66 -3.17
C ASP A 225 -14.02 -29.42 -3.67
N ALA A 226 -14.54 -28.58 -2.77
CA ALA A 226 -15.12 -27.31 -3.14
C ALA A 226 -14.10 -26.43 -3.88
N HIS A 227 -12.89 -26.30 -3.35
CA HIS A 227 -11.85 -25.50 -4.00
C HIS A 227 -11.48 -26.04 -5.39
N ARG A 228 -11.31 -27.36 -5.51
CA ARG A 228 -10.99 -28.04 -6.78
C ARG A 228 -12.07 -27.80 -7.84
N LEU A 229 -13.34 -27.96 -7.49
CA LEU A 229 -14.48 -27.74 -8.40
C LEU A 229 -14.48 -26.32 -8.98
N PHE A 230 -14.25 -25.31 -8.13
CA PHE A 230 -14.18 -23.92 -8.60
C PHE A 230 -12.98 -23.68 -9.52
N LYS A 231 -11.83 -24.28 -9.24
CA LYS A 231 -10.65 -24.17 -10.10
C LYS A 231 -10.89 -24.81 -11.47
N GLU A 232 -11.44 -26.02 -11.51
CA GLU A 232 -11.75 -26.74 -12.75
C GLU A 232 -12.77 -25.98 -13.61
N MET A 233 -13.80 -25.40 -12.99
CA MET A 233 -14.79 -24.57 -13.67
C MET A 233 -14.17 -23.32 -14.32
N LEU A 234 -13.23 -22.65 -13.64
CA LEU A 234 -12.53 -21.49 -14.20
C LEU A 234 -11.65 -21.87 -15.39
N GLU A 235 -10.98 -23.02 -15.34
CA GLU A 235 -10.16 -23.51 -16.45
C GLU A 235 -11.01 -23.89 -17.67
N PHE A 236 -12.17 -24.53 -17.48
CA PHE A 236 -13.09 -24.85 -18.57
C PHE A 236 -13.59 -23.59 -19.31
N LYS A 237 -13.90 -22.52 -18.56
CA LYS A 237 -14.32 -21.24 -19.14
C LYS A 237 -13.24 -20.53 -19.96
N LYS A 238 -11.96 -20.79 -19.72
CA LYS A 238 -10.87 -20.23 -20.55
C LYS A 238 -10.72 -20.95 -21.89
N GLN A 239 -11.25 -22.16 -21.99
CA GLN A 239 -11.11 -23.05 -23.16
C GLN A 239 -12.35 -23.04 -24.07
N SER A 240 -13.45 -22.42 -23.64
CA SER A 240 -14.72 -22.27 -24.39
C SER A 240 -14.92 -20.84 -24.86
#